data_AF-A0A0A8K136-F1
#
_entry.id   AF-A0A0A8K136-F1
#
_cell.length_a   1.000
_cell.length_b   1.000
_cell.length_c   1.000
_cell.angle_alpha   90.00
_cell.angle_beta   90.00
_cell.angle_gamma   90.00
#
_symmetry.space_group_name_H-M   'P 1'
#
loop_
_entity.id
_entity.type
_entity.pdbx_description
1 polymer ?
#
loop_
_entity_poly.entity_id
_entity_poly.type
_entity_poly.pdbx_seq_one_letter_code
_entity_poly.pdbx_strand_id
1 'polypeptide(L)' 'MQYLNDIEHDRRSPSSDRMVKQFAVALGLEVDWLYYLAGRFPEDVRRKKMTANEVAAAMTAFRKTGPARGGRR' A
#
# COMPACT_ATOMS: atom_id res chain seq x y z
N MET A 1 -31.57 -3.16 4.14
CA MET A 1 -30.38 -3.35 3.29
C MET A 1 -29.15 -3.49 4.18
N GLN A 2 -28.84 -4.71 4.59
CA GLN A 2 -27.80 -5.03 5.59
C GLN A 2 -26.37 -4.94 5.01
N TYR A 3 -26.24 -4.99 3.68
CA TYR A 3 -24.97 -4.95 2.95
C TYR A 3 -24.17 -3.65 3.11
N LEU A 4 -24.83 -2.51 3.34
CA LEU A 4 -24.15 -1.21 3.54
C LEU A 4 -23.64 -1.04 4.97
N ASN A 5 -24.38 -1.57 5.94
CA ASN A 5 -23.98 -1.53 7.35
C ASN A 5 -22.73 -2.39 7.62
N ASP A 6 -22.54 -3.49 6.89
CA ASP A 6 -21.37 -4.36 7.05
C ASP A 6 -20.06 -3.78 6.47
N ILE A 7 -20.14 -2.72 5.66
CA ILE A 7 -18.99 -1.97 5.14
C ILE A 7 -18.49 -0.96 6.20
N GLU A 8 -19.41 -0.45 7.02
CA GLU A 8 -19.14 0.59 8.03
C GLU A 8 -18.62 0.02 9.36
N HIS A 9 -18.97 -1.23 9.69
CA HIS A 9 -18.59 -1.88 10.95
C HIS A 9 -17.29 -2.69 10.82
N ASP A 10 -16.15 -1.99 10.84
CA ASP A 10 -14.83 -2.45 11.32
C ASP A 10 -14.38 -3.92 11.09
N ARG A 11 -14.20 -4.32 9.82
CA ARG A 11 -13.31 -5.43 9.40
C ARG A 11 -12.12 -4.90 8.59
N ARG A 12 -11.32 -4.01 9.18
CA ARG A 12 -10.16 -3.37 8.54
C ARG A 12 -8.99 -4.34 8.39
N SER A 13 -8.87 -4.99 7.24
CA SER A 13 -7.62 -5.07 6.44
C SER A 13 -7.68 -6.06 5.26
N PRO A 14 -8.25 -7.27 5.35
CA PRO A 14 -8.16 -8.23 4.23
C PRO A 14 -9.05 -7.87 3.03
N SER A 15 -10.28 -7.43 3.29
CA SER A 15 -11.23 -7.02 2.24
C SER A 15 -10.74 -5.76 1.51
N SER A 16 -10.16 -4.81 2.25
CA SER A 16 -9.59 -3.58 1.69
C SER A 16 -8.38 -3.85 0.79
N ASP A 17 -7.47 -4.75 1.19
CA ASP A 17 -6.34 -5.13 0.33
C ASP A 17 -6.79 -5.83 -0.96
N ARG A 18 -7.76 -6.74 -0.85
CA ARG A 18 -8.37 -7.38 -2.01
C ARG A 18 -9.07 -6.36 -2.92
N MET A 19 -9.78 -5.39 -2.36
CA MET A 19 -10.42 -4.31 -3.13
C MET A 19 -9.39 -3.42 -3.84
N VAL A 20 -8.30 -3.01 -3.17
CA VAL A 20 -7.23 -2.22 -3.79
C VAL A 20 -6.62 -2.96 -4.98
N LYS A 21 -6.37 -4.26 -4.86
CA LYS A 21 -5.89 -5.10 -5.96
C LYS A 21 -6.91 -5.21 -7.10
N GLN A 22 -8.19 -5.37 -6.78
CA GLN A 22 -9.25 -5.42 -7.79
C GLN A 22 -9.41 -4.09 -8.53
N PHE A 23 -9.29 -2.95 -7.84
CA PHE A 23 -9.29 -1.64 -8.49
C PHE A 23 -8.06 -1.42 -9.37
N ALA A 24 -6.88 -1.86 -8.94
CA ALA A 24 -5.67 -1.81 -9.77
C ALA A 24 -5.90 -2.51 -11.12
N VAL A 25 -6.48 -3.73 -11.09
CA VAL A 25 -6.84 -4.48 -12.30
C VAL A 25 -7.91 -3.76 -13.13
N ALA A 26 -9.01 -3.34 -12.51
CA ALA A 26 -10.14 -2.72 -13.21
C ALA A 26 -9.79 -1.36 -13.84
N LEU A 27 -8.87 -0.61 -13.23
CA LEU A 27 -8.45 0.72 -13.67
C LEU A 27 -7.16 0.69 -14.51
N GLY A 28 -6.49 -0.47 -14.63
CA GLY A 28 -5.18 -0.57 -15.29
C GLY A 28 -4.09 0.24 -14.59
N LEU A 29 -4.17 0.36 -13.26
CA LEU A 29 -3.22 1.14 -12.45
C LEU A 29 -2.29 0.21 -11.65
N GLU A 30 -1.10 0.72 -11.35
CA GLU A 30 -0.18 0.03 -10.44
C GLU A 30 -0.76 -0.05 -9.02
N VAL A 31 -0.69 -1.24 -8.43
CA VAL A 31 -1.27 -1.48 -7.10
C VAL A 31 -0.53 -0.69 -6.02
N ASP A 32 0.78 -0.53 -6.17
CA ASP A 32 1.62 0.25 -5.24
C ASP A 32 1.27 1.75 -5.29
N TRP A 33 0.85 2.25 -6.45
CA TRP A 33 0.35 3.62 -6.57
C TRP A 33 -0.94 3.83 -5.76
N LEU A 34 -1.86 2.86 -5.80
CA LEU A 34 -3.09 2.93 -5.00
C LEU A 34 -2.81 2.79 -3.50
N TYR A 35 -1.85 1.95 -3.10
CA TYR A 35 -1.42 1.87 -1.71
C TYR A 35 -0.77 3.16 -1.22
N TYR A 36 0.03 3.82 -2.06
CA TYR A 36 0.59 5.13 -1.78
C TYR A 36 -0.50 6.19 -1.57
N LEU A 37 -1.49 6.27 -2.47
CA LEU A 37 -2.63 7.19 -2.33
C LEU A 37 -3.44 6.94 -1.06
N ALA A 38 -3.58 5.67 -0.67
CA ALA A 38 -4.27 5.28 0.56
C ALA A 38 -3.44 5.48 1.83
N GLY A 39 -2.19 5.97 1.74
CA GLY A 39 -1.33 6.23 2.90
C GLY A 39 -0.99 4.99 3.71
N ARG A 40 -0.93 3.82 3.07
CA ARG A 40 -0.74 2.53 3.75
C ARG A 40 0.33 1.69 3.06
N PHE A 41 0.97 0.81 3.83
CA PHE A 41 1.86 -0.19 3.26
C PHE A 41 1.08 -1.30 2.52
N PRO A 42 1.64 -1.85 1.43
CA PRO A 42 1.15 -3.06 0.79
C PRO A 42 1.02 -4.23 1.77
N GLU A 43 0.07 -5.11 1.48
CA GLU A 43 -0.28 -6.24 2.36
C GLU A 43 0.89 -7.21 2.59
N ASP A 44 1.66 -7.49 1.54
CA ASP A 44 2.86 -8.35 1.59
C ASP A 44 3.95 -7.72 2.47
N VAL A 45 4.12 -6.39 2.44
CA VAL A 45 5.05 -5.67 3.33
C VAL A 45 4.59 -5.77 4.78
N ARG A 46 3.30 -5.55 5.06
CA ARG A 46 2.73 -5.68 6.41
C ARG A 46 2.88 -7.10 6.97
N ARG A 47 2.73 -8.13 6.13
CA ARG A 47 2.82 -9.55 6.55
C ARG A 47 4.22 -10.00 6.95
N LYS A 48 5.28 -9.27 6.55
CA LYS A 48 6.66 -9.61 6.90
C LYS A 48 6.96 -9.48 8.40
N LYS A 49 6.09 -8.84 9.20
CA LYS A 49 6.26 -8.63 10.65
C LYS A 49 7.67 -8.15 11.03
N MET A 50 8.18 -7.18 10.26
CA MET A 50 9.51 -6.61 10.45
C MET A 50 9.63 -5.94 11.83
N THR A 51 10.82 -6.04 12.41
CA THR A 51 11.21 -5.30 13.61
C THR A 51 11.33 -3.80 13.32
N ALA A 52 11.31 -2.98 14.37
CA ALA A 52 11.48 -1.53 14.24
C ALA A 52 12.78 -1.15 13.50
N ASN A 53 13.88 -1.87 13.77
CA ASN A 53 15.19 -1.63 13.13
C ASN A 53 15.15 -1.96 11.63
N GLU A 54 14.50 -3.04 11.23
CA GLU A 54 14.36 -3.41 9.82
C GLU A 54 13.51 -2.40 9.05
N VAL A 55 12.40 -1.93 9.65
CA VAL A 55 11.57 -0.87 9.04
C VAL A 55 12.38 0.43 8.89
N ALA A 56 13.12 0.83 9.92
CA ALA A 56 13.96 2.02 9.88
C ALA A 56 15.05 1.94 8.79
N ALA A 57 15.71 0.78 8.66
CA ALA A 57 16.71 0.52 7.63
C ALA A 57 16.09 0.57 6.22
N ALA A 58 14.97 -0.12 6.01
CA ALA A 58 14.26 -0.15 4.73
C ALA A 58 13.80 1.26 4.30
N MET A 59 13.23 2.04 5.23
CA MET A 59 12.82 3.41 4.92
C MET A 59 13.99 4.35 4.65
N THR A 60 15.12 4.14 5.33
CA THR A 60 16.35 4.89 5.06
C THR A 60 16.88 4.60 3.66
N ALA A 61 16.90 3.32 3.25
CA ALA A 61 17.26 2.93 1.90
C ALA A 61 16.32 3.55 0.86
N PHE A 62 15.00 3.41 1.04
CA PHE A 62 13.98 3.99 0.15
C PHE A 62 14.17 5.50 -0.08
N ARG A 63 14.44 6.28 0.97
CA ARG A 63 14.68 7.73 0.88
C ARG A 63 15.95 8.07 0.11
N LYS A 64 16.99 7.24 0.20
CA LYS A 64 18.26 7.44 -0.50
C LYS A 64 18.16 7.10 -2.00
N THR A 65 17.26 6.18 -2.37
CA THR A 65 17.09 5.67 -3.73
C THR A 65 15.91 6.30 -4.49
N GLY A 66 15.31 7.37 -3.95
CA GLY A 66 14.21 8.08 -4.63
C GLY A 66 14.60 8.49 -6.06
N PRO A 67 13.63 8.66 -6.98
CA PRO A 67 13.93 8.95 -8.38
C PRO A 67 14.89 10.13 -8.42
N ALA A 68 16.09 9.91 -9.00
CA ALA A 68 17.03 10.98 -9.25
C ALA A 68 16.23 12.08 -9.95
N ARG A 69 16.12 13.27 -9.35
CA ARG A 69 15.52 14.42 -10.04
C ARG A 69 16.18 14.48 -11.40
N GLY A 70 15.39 14.27 -12.46
CA GLY A 70 15.87 13.97 -13.80
C GLY A 70 17.08 14.83 -14.15
N GLY A 71 18.25 14.20 -14.22
CA GLY A 71 19.40 14.79 -14.88
C GLY A 71 19.05 14.85 -16.36
N ARG A 72 18.75 16.05 -16.84
CA ARG A 72 18.67 16.36 -18.27
C ARG A 72 19.88 15.73 -18.97
N ARG A 73 19.63 14.84 -19.92
CA ARG A 73 20.51 14.54 -21.04
C ARG A 73 19.64 14.34 -22.26
#